data_AF-A0A924CFZ1-F1
#
_entry.id   AF-A0A924CFZ1-F1
#
_cell.length_a   1.000
_cell.length_b   1.000
_cell.length_c   1.000
_cell.angle_alpha   90.00
_cell.angle_beta   90.00
_cell.angle_gamma   90.00
#
_symmetry.space_group_name_H-M   'P 1'
#
loop_
_entity.id
_entity.type
_entity.pdbx_description
1 polymer ?
#
loop_
_entity_poly.entity_id
_entity_poly.type
_entity_poly.pdbx_seq_one_letter_code
_entity_poly.pdbx_strand_id
1 'polypeptide(L)'
;MDKKVLRWNFIFQYGWVLTNVFNSLLLLPFYIKYIDINTLGVWLASSSILSWMTMVDPGIGEVLQQKIAELRGKNETADIGKSIGSGLLSSAIILLLAAVVGLIFFFCLGFIINKDVSQYQHLPAALFITVLATGLSLVSFTLTGINQGLHNSAQVAI
;
A
#
# COMPACT_ATOMS: atom_id res chain seq x y z
N MET A 1 -16.27 -24.98 -2.76
CA MET A 1 -15.63 -24.00 -1.84
C MET A 1 -16.15 -24.22 -0.42
N ASP A 2 -15.26 -24.46 0.55
CA ASP A 2 -15.62 -24.79 1.94
C ASP A 2 -16.22 -23.57 2.67
N LYS A 3 -17.42 -23.72 3.24
CA LYS A 3 -18.14 -22.67 4.00
C LYS A 3 -17.30 -22.15 5.18
N LYS A 4 -16.43 -22.96 5.77
CA LYS A 4 -15.55 -22.56 6.88
C LYS A 4 -14.47 -21.58 6.41
N VAL A 5 -13.84 -21.85 5.26
CA VAL A 5 -12.82 -20.98 4.67
C VAL A 5 -13.42 -19.63 4.29
N LEU A 6 -14.63 -19.66 3.72
CA LEU A 6 -15.36 -18.46 3.33
C LEU A 6 -15.70 -17.57 4.54
N ARG A 7 -16.19 -18.18 5.64
CA ARG A 7 -16.44 -17.45 6.90
C ARG A 7 -15.19 -16.79 7.47
N TRP A 8 -14.06 -17.51 7.50
CA TRP A 8 -12.81 -16.95 8.00
C TRP A 8 -12.31 -15.81 7.12
N ASN A 9 -12.35 -15.97 5.79
CA ASN A 9 -11.96 -14.92 4.86
C ASN A 9 -12.78 -13.63 5.08
N PHE A 10 -14.11 -13.75 5.19
CA PHE A 10 -14.99 -12.63 5.51
C PHE A 10 -14.63 -11.96 6.84
N ILE A 11 -14.44 -12.74 7.92
CA ILE A 11 -14.09 -12.19 9.24
C ILE A 11 -12.76 -11.41 9.17
N PHE A 12 -11.73 -11.94 8.52
CA PHE A 12 -10.45 -11.25 8.40
C PHE A 12 -10.53 -10.00 7.53
N GLN A 13 -11.28 -10.06 6.42
CA GLN A 13 -11.40 -8.93 5.50
C GLN A 13 -12.17 -7.77 6.12
N TYR A 14 -13.33 -8.05 6.74
CA TYR A 14 -14.09 -7.01 7.46
C TYR A 14 -13.37 -6.55 8.74
N GLY A 15 -12.66 -7.45 9.44
CA GLY A 15 -11.83 -7.09 10.59
C GLY A 15 -10.72 -6.11 10.21
N TRP A 16 -10.08 -6.31 9.06
CA TRP A 16 -9.10 -5.38 8.51
C TRP A 16 -9.73 -4.00 8.20
N VAL A 17 -10.89 -3.97 7.53
CA VAL A 17 -11.60 -2.70 7.25
C VAL A 17 -11.95 -1.96 8.53
N LEU A 18 -12.55 -2.64 9.52
CA LEU A 18 -12.93 -2.04 10.80
C LEU A 18 -11.72 -1.48 11.53
N THR A 19 -10.60 -2.22 11.56
CA THR A 19 -9.36 -1.76 12.21
C THR A 19 -8.86 -0.45 11.60
N ASN A 20 -8.92 -0.29 10.28
CA ASN A 20 -8.54 0.95 9.60
C ASN A 20 -9.48 2.13 9.95
N VAL A 21 -10.79 1.88 10.00
CA VAL A 21 -11.78 2.89 10.38
C VAL A 21 -11.57 3.34 11.83
N PHE A 22 -11.42 2.39 12.76
CA PHE A 22 -11.15 2.71 14.17
C PHE A 22 -9.83 3.47 14.34
N ASN A 23 -8.78 3.07 13.62
CA ASN A 23 -7.50 3.76 13.65
C ASN A 23 -7.64 5.23 13.20
N SER A 24 -8.37 5.48 12.11
CA SER A 24 -8.62 6.82 11.57
C SER A 24 -9.43 7.70 12.54
N LEU A 25 -10.47 7.13 13.16
CA LEU A 25 -11.30 7.84 14.15
C LEU A 25 -10.52 8.17 15.42
N LEU A 26 -9.64 7.28 15.87
CA LEU A 26 -8.81 7.49 17.06
C LEU A 26 -7.67 8.49 16.80
N LEU A 27 -7.08 8.51 15.60
CA LEU A 27 -5.98 9.43 15.29
C LEU A 27 -6.42 10.90 15.27
N LEU A 28 -7.64 11.19 14.83
CA LEU A 28 -8.13 12.56 14.74
C LEU A 28 -8.06 13.36 16.06
N PRO A 29 -8.60 12.87 17.20
CA PRO A 29 -8.47 13.60 18.48
C PRO A 29 -7.03 13.71 18.96
N PHE A 30 -6.16 12.75 18.62
CA PHE A 30 -4.72 12.86 18.91
C PHE A 30 -4.07 13.99 18.11
N TYR A 31 -4.39 14.11 16.81
CA TYR A 31 -3.85 15.19 15.99
C TYR A 31 -4.22 16.57 16.53
N ILE A 32 -5.49 16.78 16.89
CA ILE A 32 -5.96 18.06 17.41
C ILE A 32 -5.32 18.41 18.77
N LYS A 33 -4.99 17.39 19.59
CA LYS A 33 -4.39 17.60 20.92
C LYS A 33 -2.89 17.91 20.87
N TYR A 34 -2.16 17.32 19.93
CA TYR A 34 -0.69 17.35 19.92
C TYR A 34 -0.07 18.18 18.78
N ILE A 35 -0.84 18.55 17.76
CA ILE A 35 -0.37 19.30 16.60
C ILE A 35 -1.04 20.67 16.57
N ASP A 36 -0.28 21.72 16.28
CA ASP A 36 -0.87 23.06 16.13
C ASP A 36 -1.79 23.12 14.91
N ILE A 37 -2.78 24.02 14.96
CA ILE A 37 -3.82 24.14 13.94
C ILE A 37 -3.25 24.47 12.54
N ASN A 38 -2.14 25.22 12.46
CA ASN A 38 -1.55 25.61 11.19
C ASN A 38 -0.80 24.43 10.55
N THR A 39 0.01 23.71 11.33
CA THR A 39 0.69 22.48 10.86
C THR A 39 -0.33 21.41 10.49
N LEU A 40 -1.41 21.25 11.27
CA LEU A 40 -2.47 20.30 10.97
C LEU A 40 -3.18 20.62 9.65
N GLY A 41 -3.48 21.89 9.38
CA GLY A 41 -4.10 22.31 8.13
C GLY A 41 -3.24 21.98 6.90
N VAL A 42 -1.93 22.23 7.00
CA VAL A 42 -0.97 21.91 5.95
C VAL A 42 -0.79 20.39 5.80
N TRP A 43 -0.73 19.66 6.91
CA TRP A 43 -0.70 18.20 6.93
C TRP A 43 -1.91 17.60 6.19
N LEU A 44 -3.13 18.02 6.53
CA LEU A 44 -4.33 17.51 5.88
C LEU A 44 -4.35 17.82 4.38
N ALA A 45 -4.00 19.05 3.98
CA ALA A 45 -3.93 19.43 2.56
C ALA A 45 -2.90 18.58 1.78
N SER A 46 -1.70 18.40 2.34
CA SER A 46 -0.66 17.56 1.72
C SER A 46 -1.07 16.08 1.67
N SER A 47 -1.75 15.57 2.70
CA SER A 47 -2.23 14.19 2.75
C SER A 47 -3.29 13.86 1.69
N SER A 48 -4.10 14.84 1.27
CA SER A 48 -5.05 14.67 0.15
C SER A 48 -4.32 14.43 -1.18
N ILE A 49 -3.20 15.11 -1.41
CA ILE A 49 -2.35 14.90 -2.59
C ILE A 49 -1.73 13.49 -2.54
N LEU A 50 -1.22 13.09 -1.36
CA LEU A 50 -0.68 11.73 -1.17
C LEU A 50 -1.74 10.65 -1.39
N SER A 51 -3.00 10.91 -1.04
CA SER A 51 -4.10 9.96 -1.25
C SER A 51 -4.30 9.67 -2.74
N TRP A 52 -4.13 10.64 -3.64
CA TRP A 52 -4.16 10.37 -5.07
C TRP A 52 -3.00 9.50 -5.54
N MET A 53 -1.82 9.62 -4.92
CA MET A 53 -0.70 8.72 -5.23
C MET A 53 -1.01 7.27 -4.86
N THR A 54 -1.78 7.03 -3.78
CA THR A 54 -2.21 5.67 -3.40
C THR A 54 -3.19 5.05 -4.40
N MET A 55 -3.89 5.86 -5.20
CA MET A 55 -4.78 5.37 -6.25
C MET A 55 -4.01 4.87 -7.48
N VAL A 56 -2.74 5.25 -7.62
CA VAL A 56 -1.86 4.76 -8.68
C VAL A 56 -1.24 3.44 -8.23
N ASP A 57 -2.06 2.40 -8.18
CA ASP A 57 -1.58 1.02 -8.00
C ASP A 57 -1.45 0.34 -9.38
N PRO A 58 -0.24 -0.08 -9.80
CA PRO A 58 -0.06 -0.82 -11.05
C PRO A 58 -0.67 -2.23 -11.05
N GLY A 59 -1.23 -2.72 -9.93
CA GLY A 59 -2.01 -3.97 -9.89
C GLY A 59 -1.17 -5.24 -9.96
N ILE A 60 0.12 -5.17 -9.60
CA ILE A 60 1.07 -6.30 -9.72
C ILE A 60 0.59 -7.53 -8.93
N GLY A 61 0.04 -7.32 -7.73
CA GLY A 61 -0.48 -8.42 -6.90
C GLY A 61 -1.60 -9.20 -7.61
N GLU A 62 -2.53 -8.50 -8.25
CA GLU A 62 -3.65 -9.11 -8.98
C GLU A 62 -3.16 -9.89 -10.21
N VAL A 63 -2.24 -9.31 -10.98
CA VAL A 63 -1.63 -9.97 -12.15
C VAL A 63 -0.87 -11.24 -11.73
N LEU A 64 -0.08 -11.18 -10.65
CA LEU A 64 0.62 -12.35 -10.12
C LEU A 64 -0.34 -13.43 -9.63
N GLN A 65 -1.39 -13.04 -8.92
CA GLN A 65 -2.41 -13.97 -8.46
C GLN A 65 -3.01 -14.76 -9.62
N GLN A 66 -3.41 -14.06 -10.69
CA GLN A 66 -3.96 -14.67 -11.90
C GLN A 66 -2.93 -15.56 -12.60
N LYS A 67 -1.69 -15.08 -12.76
CA LYS A 67 -0.64 -15.83 -13.46
C LYS A 67 -0.21 -17.09 -12.72
N ILE A 68 -0.05 -17.01 -11.41
CA ILE A 68 0.29 -18.16 -10.56
C ILE A 68 -0.85 -19.18 -10.60
N ALA A 69 -2.11 -18.73 -10.58
CA ALA A 69 -3.24 -19.62 -10.66
C ALA A 69 -3.30 -20.38 -12.01
N GLU A 70 -3.04 -19.68 -13.11
CA GLU A 70 -2.94 -20.26 -14.46
C GLU A 70 -1.85 -21.34 -14.54
N LEU A 71 -0.62 -20.99 -14.16
CA LEU A 71 0.54 -21.89 -14.22
C LEU A 71 0.36 -23.13 -13.36
N ARG A 72 -0.27 -22.98 -12.19
CA ARG A 72 -0.54 -24.11 -11.31
C ARG A 72 -1.64 -25.02 -11.87
N GLY A 73 -2.67 -24.46 -12.52
CA GLY A 73 -3.67 -25.26 -13.26
C GLY A 73 -3.05 -26.09 -14.38
N LYS A 74 -1.94 -25.61 -14.97
CA LYS A 74 -1.15 -26.31 -15.99
C LYS A 74 -0.07 -27.26 -15.42
N ASN A 75 0.07 -27.37 -14.10
CA ASN A 75 1.16 -28.09 -13.42
C ASN A 75 2.59 -27.61 -13.77
N GLU A 76 2.75 -26.36 -14.23
CA GLU A 76 4.04 -25.76 -14.62
C GLU A 76 4.74 -25.09 -13.43
N THR A 77 5.12 -25.88 -12.43
CA THR A 77 5.65 -25.37 -11.14
C THR A 77 6.96 -24.61 -11.26
N ALA A 78 7.78 -24.89 -12.28
CA ALA A 78 9.03 -24.20 -12.53
C ALA A 78 8.84 -22.72 -12.90
N ASP A 79 7.77 -22.40 -13.64
CA ASP A 79 7.50 -21.03 -14.10
C ASP A 79 6.75 -20.19 -13.05
N ILE A 80 6.15 -20.85 -12.03
CA ILE A 80 5.61 -20.16 -10.85
C ILE A 80 6.73 -19.41 -10.12
N GLY A 81 7.89 -20.06 -9.92
CA GLY A 81 9.04 -19.45 -9.26
C GLY A 81 9.56 -18.21 -10.00
N LYS A 82 9.63 -18.28 -11.34
CA LYS A 82 10.01 -17.12 -12.18
C LYS A 82 9.00 -15.98 -12.07
N SER A 83 7.71 -16.30 -12.07
CA SER A 83 6.64 -15.31 -11.92
C SER A 83 6.73 -14.60 -10.58
N ILE A 84 6.90 -15.34 -9.48
CA ILE A 84 7.12 -14.78 -8.14
C ILE A 84 8.34 -13.86 -8.11
N GLY A 85 9.48 -14.31 -8.66
CA GLY A 85 10.72 -13.52 -8.71
C GLY A 85 10.53 -12.20 -9.48
N SER A 86 9.89 -12.25 -10.66
CA SER A 86 9.59 -11.06 -11.46
C SER A 86 8.65 -10.08 -10.74
N GLY A 87 7.68 -10.62 -9.99
CA GLY A 87 6.76 -9.85 -9.17
C GLY A 87 7.44 -9.11 -8.03
N LEU A 88 8.30 -9.81 -7.28
CA LEU A 88 9.08 -9.23 -6.20
C LEU A 88 10.03 -8.15 -6.71
N LEU A 89 10.75 -8.39 -7.81
CA LEU A 89 11.60 -7.38 -8.44
C LEU A 89 10.81 -6.14 -8.87
N SER A 90 9.64 -6.33 -9.48
CA SER A 90 8.78 -5.22 -9.91
C SER A 90 8.28 -4.42 -8.70
N SER A 91 7.90 -5.08 -7.61
CA SER A 91 7.50 -4.41 -6.36
C SER A 91 8.65 -3.66 -5.69
N ALA A 92 9.88 -4.18 -5.77
CA ALA A 92 11.07 -3.50 -5.27
C ALA A 92 11.39 -2.23 -6.08
N ILE A 93 11.22 -2.27 -7.41
CA ILE A 93 11.35 -1.09 -8.27
C ILE A 93 10.32 -0.03 -7.89
N ILE A 94 9.06 -0.42 -7.63
CA ILE A 94 8.02 0.50 -7.15
C ILE A 94 8.39 1.11 -5.81
N LEU A 95 8.90 0.32 -4.87
CA LEU A 95 9.34 0.83 -3.57
C LEU A 95 10.47 1.85 -3.72
N LEU A 96 11.42 1.60 -4.63
CA LEU A 96 12.50 2.53 -4.95
C LEU A 96 11.95 3.82 -5.57
N LEU A 97 11.02 3.71 -6.52
CA LEU A 97 10.35 4.88 -7.11
C LEU A 97 9.59 5.69 -6.05
N ALA A 98 8.86 5.03 -5.15
CA ALA A 98 8.17 5.68 -4.04
C ALA A 98 9.18 6.41 -3.12
N ALA A 99 10.33 5.81 -2.82
CA ALA A 99 11.38 6.47 -2.03
C ALA A 99 11.94 7.71 -2.73
N VAL A 100 12.19 7.63 -4.04
CA VAL A 100 12.65 8.79 -4.85
C VAL A 100 11.60 9.89 -4.86
N VAL A 101 10.33 9.55 -5.08
CA VAL A 101 9.24 10.53 -5.05
C VAL A 101 9.13 11.14 -3.65
N GLY A 102 9.24 10.34 -2.59
CA GLY A 102 9.27 10.83 -1.20
C GLY A 102 10.39 11.83 -0.97
N LEU A 103 11.59 11.57 -1.48
CA LEU A 103 12.73 12.51 -1.39
C LEU A 103 12.44 13.80 -2.15
N ILE A 104 11.84 13.73 -3.34
CA ILE A 104 11.43 14.92 -4.11
C ILE A 104 10.44 15.75 -3.29
N PHE A 105 9.42 15.13 -2.69
CA PHE A 105 8.47 15.84 -1.83
C PHE A 105 9.14 16.45 -0.60
N PHE A 106 10.11 15.76 0.00
CA PHE A 106 10.87 16.26 1.15
C PHE A 106 11.61 17.58 0.82
N PHE A 107 12.29 17.65 -0.33
CA PHE A 107 13.04 18.85 -0.73
C PHE A 107 12.19 19.94 -1.38
N CYS A 108 11.17 19.57 -2.15
CA CYS A 108 10.33 20.52 -2.90
C CYS A 108 9.06 20.96 -2.15
N LEU A 109 8.89 20.56 -0.89
CA LEU A 109 7.68 20.85 -0.11
C LEU A 109 7.32 22.34 -0.10
N GLY A 110 8.33 23.21 0.08
CA GLY A 110 8.11 24.66 0.17
C GLY A 110 7.61 25.29 -1.12
N PHE A 111 8.02 24.72 -2.25
CA PHE A 111 7.52 25.10 -3.54
C PHE A 111 6.07 24.65 -3.74
N ILE A 112 5.73 23.42 -3.33
CA ILE A 112 4.38 22.86 -3.48
C ILE A 112 3.36 23.60 -2.61
N ILE A 113 3.76 23.96 -1.39
CA ILE A 113 2.85 24.56 -0.39
C ILE A 113 2.86 26.10 -0.48
N ASN A 114 3.78 26.69 -1.26
CA ASN A 114 3.94 28.13 -1.44
C ASN A 114 3.95 28.90 -0.10
N LYS A 115 4.57 28.29 0.91
CA LYS A 115 4.77 28.86 2.25
C LYS A 115 6.18 28.52 2.72
N ASP A 116 6.71 29.36 3.58
CA ASP A 116 7.96 29.07 4.26
C ASP A 116 7.79 27.81 5.14
N VAL A 117 8.55 26.77 4.81
CA VAL A 117 8.50 25.46 5.49
C VAL A 117 9.36 25.46 6.75
N SER A 118 10.19 26.49 6.96
CA SER A 118 11.03 26.60 8.15
C SER A 118 10.23 26.59 9.45
N GLN A 119 8.96 27.01 9.41
CA GLN A 119 8.04 26.93 10.55
C GLN A 119 7.49 25.51 10.83
N TYR A 120 7.62 24.58 9.88
CA TYR A 120 7.03 23.23 9.91
C TYR A 120 8.11 22.13 9.94
N GLN A 121 9.00 22.18 10.94
CA GLN A 121 10.22 21.35 10.99
C GLN A 121 9.99 19.83 10.81
N HIS A 122 8.89 19.29 11.33
CA HIS A 122 8.61 17.84 11.29
C HIS A 122 7.75 17.40 10.09
N LEU A 123 7.14 18.34 9.37
CA LEU A 123 6.19 18.02 8.30
C LEU A 123 6.83 17.30 7.10
N PRO A 124 8.00 17.72 6.58
CA PRO A 124 8.66 17.02 5.47
C PRO A 124 8.99 15.56 5.82
N ALA A 125 9.48 15.32 7.04
CA ALA A 125 9.83 13.99 7.50
C ALA A 125 8.58 13.10 7.65
N ALA A 126 7.49 13.64 8.19
CA ALA A 126 6.22 12.91 8.30
C ALA A 126 5.71 12.47 6.92
N LEU A 127 5.72 13.37 5.93
CA LEU A 127 5.28 13.06 4.57
C LEU A 127 6.19 12.04 3.87
N PHE A 128 7.51 12.15 4.06
CA PHE A 128 8.46 11.15 3.56
C PHE A 128 8.15 9.75 4.11
N ILE A 129 7.91 9.64 5.42
CA ILE A 129 7.53 8.40 6.08
C ILE A 129 6.21 7.86 5.51
N THR A 130 5.22 8.72 5.27
CA THR A 130 3.94 8.31 4.67
C THR A 130 4.11 7.76 3.26
N VAL A 131 4.89 8.42 2.39
CA VAL A 131 5.14 7.93 1.03
C VAL A 131 5.88 6.58 1.06
N LEU A 132 6.87 6.43 1.95
CA LEU A 132 7.54 5.15 2.13
C LEU A 132 6.60 4.05 2.63
N ALA A 133 5.73 4.36 3.59
CA ALA A 133 4.72 3.43 4.09
C ALA A 133 3.75 2.99 2.99
N THR A 134 3.33 3.93 2.12
CA THR A 134 2.53 3.61 0.93
C THR A 134 3.28 2.68 -0.01
N GLY A 135 4.55 2.97 -0.33
CA GLY A 135 5.38 2.08 -1.16
C GLY A 135 5.48 0.66 -0.56
N LEU A 136 5.64 0.56 0.76
CA LEU A 136 5.69 -0.73 1.46
C LEU A 136 4.35 -1.47 1.41
N SER A 137 3.22 -0.75 1.44
CA SER A 137 1.89 -1.36 1.30
C SER A 137 1.70 -2.02 -0.08
N LEU A 138 2.23 -1.43 -1.16
CA LEU A 138 2.19 -2.03 -2.51
C LEU A 138 3.01 -3.33 -2.59
N VAL A 139 4.14 -3.40 -1.88
CA VAL A 139 4.90 -4.66 -1.74
C VAL A 139 4.07 -5.71 -0.99
N SER A 140 3.35 -5.31 0.06
CA SER A 140 2.45 -6.20 0.80
C SER A 140 1.32 -6.76 -0.08
N PHE A 141 0.78 -5.96 -1.00
CA PHE A 141 -0.22 -6.44 -1.97
C PHE A 141 0.35 -7.48 -2.94
N THR A 142 1.61 -7.30 -3.35
CA THR A 142 2.33 -8.29 -4.16
C THR A 142 2.45 -9.64 -3.43
N LEU A 143 2.86 -9.62 -2.16
CA LEU A 143 2.94 -10.82 -1.31
C LEU A 143 1.59 -11.49 -1.12
N THR A 144 0.54 -10.68 -0.92
CA THR A 144 -0.83 -11.16 -0.80
C THR A 144 -1.30 -11.86 -2.07
N GLY A 145 -1.02 -11.28 -3.24
CA GLY A 145 -1.35 -11.86 -4.54
C GLY A 145 -0.64 -13.21 -4.78
N ILE A 146 0.64 -13.31 -4.41
CA ILE A 146 1.40 -14.57 -4.46
C ILE A 146 0.74 -15.64 -3.59
N ASN A 147 0.44 -15.32 -2.33
CA ASN A 147 -0.16 -16.26 -1.38
C ASN A 147 -1.56 -16.71 -1.85
N GLN A 148 -2.38 -15.78 -2.33
CA GLN A 148 -3.70 -16.11 -2.86
C GLN A 148 -3.61 -16.97 -4.13
N GLY A 149 -2.70 -16.66 -5.06
CA GLY A 149 -2.46 -17.46 -6.26
C GLY A 149 -2.04 -18.90 -5.93
N LEU A 150 -1.21 -19.06 -4.89
CA LEU A 150 -0.79 -20.37 -4.35
C LEU A 150 -1.86 -21.09 -3.53
N HIS A 151 -2.93 -20.42 -3.09
CA HIS A 151 -4.02 -21.08 -2.37
C HIS A 151 -5.22 -21.43 -3.26
N ASN A 152 -5.52 -20.64 -4.30
CA ASN A 152 -6.83 -20.69 -4.97
C ASN A 152 -6.92 -21.51 -6.27
N SER A 153 -5.91 -22.30 -6.60
CA SER A 153 -5.70 -22.83 -7.96
C SER A 153 -6.03 -24.30 -8.19
N ALA A 154 -6.49 -25.03 -7.17
CA ALA A 154 -6.77 -26.47 -7.33
C ALA A 154 -8.16 -26.81 -7.90
N GLN A 155 -9.12 -25.86 -7.97
CA GLN A 155 -10.51 -26.18 -8.33
C GLN A 155 -11.15 -25.32 -9.43
N VAL A 156 -10.49 -24.27 -9.92
CA VAL A 156 -11.07 -23.36 -10.93
C VAL A 156 -10.56 -23.67 -12.35
N ALA A 157 -9.64 -24.63 -12.50
CA ALA A 157 -9.03 -25.02 -13.77
C ALA A 157 -9.69 -26.24 -14.43
N ILE A 158 -10.97 -26.51 -14.15
CA ILE A 158 -11.78 -27.53 -14.84
C ILE A 158 -12.98 -26.85 -15.48
#